data_AF-A0A7W0XCV0-F1
#
_entry.id   AF-A0A7W0XCV0-F1
#
_cell.length_a   1.000
_cell.length_b   1.000
_cell.length_c   1.000
_cell.angle_alpha   90.00
_cell.angle_beta   90.00
_cell.angle_gamma   90.00
#
_symmetry.space_group_name_H-M   'P 1'
#
loop_
_entity.id
_entity.type
_entity.pdbx_description
1 polymer ?
#
loop_
_entity_poly.entity_id
_entity_poly.type
_entity_poly.pdbx_seq_one_letter_code
_entity_poly.pdbx_strand_id
1 'polypeptide(L)'
;MKSVPNQRTFKRSRIFFIRKKICGFGRLLSVCSDLNSEQQTKLLKEIEKGQFFELARTMTILGMFSNPEYGGNYNQIGWKLLGFEDQFFYKSPFGFYDVEYQAK
;
A
#
# COMPACT_ATOMS: atom_id res chain seq x y z
N MET A 1 34.71 57.63 1.44
CA MET A 1 33.70 56.76 0.79
C MET A 1 34.19 55.32 0.85
N LYS A 2 33.66 54.49 1.75
CA LYS A 2 34.09 53.09 1.93
C LYS A 2 33.31 52.21 0.94
N SER A 3 34.02 51.47 0.09
CA SER A 3 33.43 50.58 -0.92
C SER A 3 32.68 49.42 -0.27
N VAL A 4 31.40 49.27 -0.60
CA VAL A 4 30.56 48.15 -0.16
C VAL A 4 30.93 46.90 -0.98
N PRO A 5 31.29 45.76 -0.35
CA PRO A 5 31.64 44.56 -1.10
C PRO A 5 30.42 43.89 -1.76
N ASN A 6 30.69 43.35 -2.94
CA ASN A 6 29.77 42.74 -3.89
C ASN A 6 29.10 41.45 -3.34
N GLN A 7 27.77 41.43 -3.31
CA GLN A 7 26.91 40.35 -2.80
C GLN A 7 26.99 39.00 -3.58
N ARG A 8 27.80 38.90 -4.64
CA ARG A 8 27.86 37.70 -5.50
C ARG A 8 28.74 36.57 -4.98
N THR A 9 29.57 36.77 -3.96
CA THR A 9 30.51 35.73 -3.49
C THR A 9 29.98 34.87 -2.35
N PHE A 10 28.87 35.24 -1.70
CA PHE A 10 28.37 34.53 -0.51
C PHE A 10 27.35 33.40 -0.81
N LYS A 11 26.85 33.30 -2.05
CA LYS A 11 25.81 32.31 -2.43
C LYS A 11 26.34 30.99 -3.00
N ARG A 12 27.64 30.67 -2.90
CA ARG A 12 28.20 29.41 -3.45
C ARG A 12 28.30 28.23 -2.47
N SER A 13 28.25 28.43 -1.15
CA SER A 13 28.49 27.33 -0.18
C SER A 13 27.26 26.67 0.46
N ARG A 14 26.02 27.08 0.14
CA ARG A 14 24.81 26.50 0.78
C ARG A 14 23.90 25.67 -0.11
N ILE A 15 24.26 25.46 -1.38
CA ILE A 15 23.51 24.57 -2.29
C ILE A 15 23.95 23.10 -2.17
N PHE A 16 25.13 22.84 -1.60
CA PHE A 16 25.65 21.47 -1.46
C PHE A 16 25.06 20.71 -0.24
N PHE A 17 24.45 21.41 0.72
CA PHE A 17 24.02 20.78 1.99
C PHE A 17 22.53 20.39 2.03
N ILE A 18 21.69 20.90 1.12
CA ILE A 18 20.24 20.65 1.15
C ILE A 18 19.86 19.37 0.36
N ARG A 19 20.78 18.82 -0.44
CA ARG A 19 20.50 17.63 -1.29
C ARG A 19 20.55 16.28 -0.56
N LYS A 20 20.80 16.23 0.75
CA LYS A 20 21.02 14.96 1.48
C LYS A 20 19.84 14.46 2.33
N LYS A 21 18.76 15.25 2.48
CA LYS A 21 17.64 14.92 3.40
C LYS A 21 16.28 14.60 2.77
N ILE A 22 16.16 14.57 1.45
CA ILE A 22 14.86 14.29 0.77
C ILE A 22 14.77 12.82 0.31
N CYS A 23 15.88 12.09 0.39
CA CYS A 23 16.01 10.79 -0.26
C CYS A 23 15.79 9.62 0.73
N GLY A 24 14.68 9.72 1.47
CA GLY A 24 14.25 8.75 2.49
C GLY A 24 13.09 7.83 2.07
N PHE A 25 12.42 8.11 0.94
CA PHE A 25 11.26 7.30 0.50
C PHE A 25 11.25 6.96 -1.00
N GLY A 26 12.03 7.68 -1.83
CA GLY A 26 12.02 7.53 -3.30
C GLY A 26 13.21 6.79 -3.92
N ARG A 27 14.12 6.19 -3.12
CA ARG A 27 15.42 5.69 -3.60
C ARG A 27 15.40 4.24 -4.12
N LEU A 28 14.25 3.56 -4.06
CA LEU A 28 14.13 2.14 -4.45
C LEU A 28 13.92 1.94 -5.95
N LEU A 29 13.16 2.83 -6.60
CA LEU A 29 12.79 2.69 -8.01
C LEU A 29 13.96 2.97 -8.98
N SER A 30 14.79 3.97 -8.70
CA SER A 30 15.92 4.30 -9.59
C SER A 30 17.06 3.28 -9.52
N VAL A 31 17.17 2.51 -8.44
CA VAL A 31 18.20 1.46 -8.29
C VAL A 31 17.76 0.16 -8.96
N CYS A 32 16.45 -0.11 -9.02
CA CYS A 32 15.93 -1.34 -9.62
C CYS A 32 16.15 -1.38 -11.14
N SER A 33 15.90 -0.26 -11.83
CA SER A 33 15.98 -0.18 -13.30
C SER A 33 17.38 -0.39 -13.87
N ASP A 34 18.42 -0.20 -13.07
CA ASP A 34 19.83 -0.34 -13.48
C ASP A 34 20.38 -1.77 -13.27
N LEU A 35 19.60 -2.68 -12.64
CA LEU A 35 20.00 -4.06 -12.33
C LEU A 35 19.62 -5.04 -13.45
N ASN A 36 20.32 -6.17 -13.54
CA ASN A 36 19.91 -7.27 -14.42
C ASN A 36 18.63 -7.96 -13.88
N SER A 37 17.94 -8.74 -14.72
CA SER A 37 16.64 -9.35 -14.37
C SER A 37 16.70 -10.30 -13.16
N GLU A 38 17.77 -11.07 -12.99
CA GLU A 38 17.96 -11.95 -11.83
C GLU A 38 18.13 -11.14 -10.54
N GLN A 39 18.92 -10.08 -10.60
CA GLN A 39 19.16 -9.18 -9.47
C GLN A 39 17.89 -8.43 -9.07
N GLN A 40 17.11 -7.96 -10.05
CA GLN A 40 15.80 -7.35 -9.79
C GLN A 40 14.87 -8.34 -9.10
N THR A 41 14.79 -9.58 -9.60
CA THR A 41 13.94 -10.63 -9.01
C THR A 41 14.36 -10.95 -7.58
N LYS A 42 15.67 -11.04 -7.31
CA LYS A 42 16.20 -11.27 -5.96
C LYS A 42 15.81 -10.13 -5.01
N LEU A 43 15.98 -8.88 -5.46
CA LEU A 43 15.61 -7.70 -4.67
C LEU A 43 14.12 -7.67 -4.34
N LEU A 44 13.25 -7.95 -5.32
CA LEU A 44 11.81 -8.00 -5.10
C LEU A 44 11.41 -9.06 -4.07
N LYS A 45 12.00 -10.27 -4.13
CA LYS A 45 11.79 -11.33 -3.14
C LYS A 45 12.25 -10.97 -1.73
N GLU A 46 13.26 -10.10 -1.60
CA GLU A 46 13.70 -9.58 -0.31
C GLU A 46 12.70 -8.53 0.23
N ILE A 47 12.19 -7.65 -0.64
CA ILE A 47 11.17 -6.64 -0.28
C ILE A 47 9.85 -7.30 0.14
N GLU A 48 9.44 -8.40 -0.51
CA GLU A 48 8.23 -9.16 -0.17
C GLU A 48 8.19 -9.63 1.29
N LYS A 49 9.36 -9.85 1.91
CA LYS A 49 9.49 -10.26 3.32
C LYS A 49 9.54 -9.08 4.29
N GLY A 50 9.57 -7.86 3.79
CA GLY A 50 9.67 -6.65 4.58
C GLY A 50 8.32 -6.20 5.16
N GLN A 51 8.36 -5.56 6.32
CA GLN A 51 7.18 -4.99 7.00
C GLN A 51 6.38 -4.04 6.12
N PHE A 52 7.05 -3.30 5.22
CA PHE A 52 6.37 -2.42 4.28
C PHE A 52 5.43 -3.19 3.34
N PHE A 53 5.91 -4.28 2.73
CA PHE A 53 5.11 -5.07 1.80
C PHE A 53 3.97 -5.78 2.53
N GLU A 54 4.25 -6.33 3.71
CA GLU A 54 3.24 -6.94 4.57
C GLU A 54 2.13 -5.94 4.92
N LEU A 55 2.49 -4.74 5.35
CA LEU A 55 1.53 -3.69 5.69
C LEU A 55 0.72 -3.26 4.46
N ALA A 56 1.38 -3.01 3.33
CA ALA A 56 0.71 -2.62 2.08
C ALA A 56 -0.29 -3.70 1.65
N ARG A 57 0.13 -4.97 1.61
CA ARG A 57 -0.73 -6.12 1.30
C ARG A 57 -1.92 -6.21 2.24
N THR A 58 -1.67 -6.08 3.55
CA THR A 58 -2.72 -6.16 4.57
C THR A 58 -3.74 -5.05 4.39
N MET A 59 -3.31 -3.81 4.21
CA MET A 59 -4.21 -2.67 3.97
C MET A 59 -5.00 -2.81 2.67
N THR A 60 -4.42 -3.37 1.61
CA THR A 60 -5.14 -3.67 0.37
C THR A 60 -6.23 -4.71 0.57
N ILE A 61 -5.93 -5.81 1.28
CA ILE A 61 -6.92 -6.86 1.59
C ILE A 61 -8.04 -6.26 2.45
N LEU A 62 -7.70 -5.52 3.50
CA LEU A 62 -8.68 -4.87 4.37
C LEU A 62 -9.58 -3.91 3.58
N GLY A 63 -9.03 -3.09 2.69
CA GLY A 63 -9.81 -2.18 1.85
C GLY A 63 -10.65 -2.88 0.79
N MET A 64 -10.21 -4.03 0.27
CA MET A 64 -10.94 -4.80 -0.74
C MET A 64 -12.18 -5.48 -0.17
N PHE A 65 -12.10 -5.96 1.07
CA PHE A 65 -13.15 -6.76 1.71
C PHE A 65 -13.90 -6.02 2.84
N SER A 66 -13.56 -4.77 3.13
CA SER A 66 -14.29 -3.93 4.09
C SER A 66 -15.72 -3.64 3.62
N ASN A 67 -16.53 -3.05 4.52
CA ASN A 67 -17.83 -2.50 4.14
C ASN A 67 -17.61 -1.33 3.15
N PRO A 68 -18.34 -1.30 2.01
CA PRO A 68 -18.28 -0.20 1.04
C PRO A 68 -18.45 1.20 1.65
N GLU A 69 -19.18 1.34 2.76
CA GLU A 69 -19.39 2.61 3.46
C GLU A 69 -18.09 3.31 3.88
N TYR A 70 -17.02 2.54 4.13
CA TYR A 70 -15.70 3.08 4.51
C TYR A 70 -14.86 3.54 3.31
N GLY A 71 -15.43 3.58 2.10
CA GLY A 71 -14.75 4.01 0.88
C GLY A 71 -13.90 2.94 0.19
N GLY A 72 -13.98 1.69 0.67
CA GLY A 72 -13.39 0.50 0.04
C GLY A 72 -14.41 -0.30 -0.78
N ASN A 73 -14.08 -1.56 -1.07
CA ASN A 73 -14.98 -2.60 -1.62
C ASN A 73 -16.08 -2.08 -2.59
N TYR A 74 -15.66 -1.38 -3.65
CA TYR A 74 -16.59 -0.70 -4.54
C TYR A 74 -17.62 -1.68 -5.12
N ASN A 75 -18.90 -1.32 -5.08
CA ASN A 75 -20.02 -2.16 -5.53
C ASN A 75 -20.03 -3.57 -4.93
N GLN A 76 -19.49 -3.74 -3.72
CA GLN A 76 -19.42 -5.00 -2.99
C GLN A 76 -18.68 -6.10 -3.79
N ILE A 77 -17.73 -5.74 -4.66
CA ILE A 77 -17.02 -6.70 -5.50
C ILE A 77 -16.26 -7.73 -4.65
N GLY A 78 -15.62 -7.29 -3.55
CA GLY A 78 -14.94 -8.19 -2.62
C GLY A 78 -15.89 -9.22 -2.01
N TRP A 79 -17.10 -8.81 -1.67
CA TRP A 79 -18.12 -9.73 -1.13
C TRP A 79 -18.61 -10.72 -2.18
N LYS A 80 -18.86 -10.25 -3.40
CA LYS A 80 -19.23 -11.12 -4.53
C LYS A 80 -18.17 -12.18 -4.82
N LEU A 81 -16.88 -11.82 -4.74
CA LEU A 81 -15.77 -12.76 -4.92
C LEU A 81 -15.74 -13.86 -3.83
N LEU A 82 -16.16 -13.53 -2.60
CA LEU A 82 -16.25 -14.48 -1.50
C LEU A 82 -17.55 -15.30 -1.50
N GLY A 83 -18.53 -14.93 -2.33
CA GLY A 83 -19.90 -15.43 -2.21
C GLY A 83 -20.61 -14.95 -0.94
N PHE A 84 -20.16 -13.82 -0.37
CA PHE A 84 -20.83 -13.19 0.76
C PHE A 84 -22.06 -12.44 0.27
N GLU A 85 -23.21 -12.75 0.87
CA GLU A 85 -24.46 -12.07 0.59
C GLU A 85 -24.77 -11.07 1.71
N ASP A 86 -24.95 -9.81 1.34
CA ASP A 86 -25.35 -8.74 2.26
C ASP A 86 -26.85 -8.85 2.55
N GLN A 87 -27.24 -9.87 3.32
CA GLN A 87 -28.61 -10.06 3.78
C GLN A 87 -28.72 -9.73 5.28
N PHE A 88 -29.64 -8.83 5.60
CA PHE A 88 -29.94 -8.48 7.00
C PHE A 88 -30.67 -9.60 7.75
N PHE A 89 -31.34 -10.50 7.02
CA PHE A 89 -32.13 -11.57 7.59
C PHE A 89 -31.84 -12.89 6.87
N TYR A 90 -31.56 -13.94 7.66
CA TYR A 90 -31.41 -15.29 7.17
C TYR A 90 -32.59 -16.13 7.62
N LYS A 91 -33.21 -16.85 6.69
CA LYS A 91 -34.26 -17.82 7.02
C LYS A 91 -33.62 -19.19 7.21
N SER A 92 -34.03 -19.91 8.25
CA SER A 92 -33.65 -21.32 8.45
C SER A 92 -33.97 -22.14 7.19
N PRO A 93 -33.10 -23.09 6.77
CA PRO A 93 -32.03 -23.73 7.52
C PRO A 93 -30.65 -23.04 7.39
N PHE A 94 -29.92 -22.90 8.51
CA PHE A 94 -28.55 -22.34 8.57
C PHE A 94 -27.45 -23.36 8.22
N GLY A 95 -27.75 -24.32 7.35
CA GLY A 95 -26.82 -25.36 6.90
C GLY A 95 -27.06 -26.71 7.57
N PHE A 96 -25.98 -27.47 7.78
CA PHE A 96 -26.04 -28.89 8.16
C PHE A 96 -26.79 -29.15 9.47
N TYR A 97 -26.80 -28.23 10.43
CA TYR A 97 -27.41 -28.44 11.74
C TYR A 97 -28.94 -28.27 11.75
N ASP A 98 -29.51 -27.65 10.72
CA ASP A 98 -30.95 -27.38 10.65
C ASP A 98 -31.72 -28.44 9.85
N VAL A 99 -31.03 -29.43 9.26
CA VAL A 99 -31.66 -30.49 8.43
C VAL A 99 -32.69 -31.33 9.18
N GLU A 100 -32.49 -31.54 10.49
CA GLU A 100 -33.42 -32.32 11.32
C GLU A 100 -34.77 -31.60 11.56
N TYR A 101 -34.81 -30.28 11.41
CA TYR A 101 -36.01 -29.47 11.62
C TYR A 101 -36.87 -29.31 10.35
N GLN A 102 -36.36 -29.68 9.17
CA GLN A 102 -37.09 -29.58 7.90
C GLN A 102 -37.97 -30.80 7.60
N ALA A 103 -37.69 -31.94 8.22
CA ALA A 103 -38.34 -33.23 7.93
C ALA A 103 -39.61 -33.50 8.78
N LYS A 104 -40.14 -32.49 9.46
CA LYS A 104 -41.39 -32.55 10.24
C LYS A 104 -42.44 -31.64 9.63
#